data_AF-A0A1H5ZYM1-F1
#
_entry.id   AF-A0A1H5ZYM1-F1
#
_cell.length_a   1.000
_cell.length_b   1.000
_cell.length_c   1.000
_cell.angle_alpha   90.00
_cell.angle_beta   90.00
_cell.angle_gamma   90.00
#
_symmetry.space_group_name_H-M   'P 1'
#
loop_
_entity.id
_entity.type
_entity.pdbx_description
1 polymer ?
#
loop_
_entity_poly.entity_id
_entity_poly.type
_entity_poly.pdbx_seq_one_letter_code
_entity_poly.pdbx_strand_id
1 'polypeptide(L)'
;MKKYFVLILIIVLSCNQKEHVEEKRIVKKENIAKITDWQEGFNLSHNPKNDSIWGKPVEFYLNNKNCDSTAIKFYFGKYRPTDEPETQRLLNLTPTNNDSLRPFYRWILNKTILIQDGALGEYTGVSARRYAEKYPKEFFEYMDFDKSGEKYLDWTNAILYSGFYDKEDFKDSKQIQTDLIQTMSLNCKNCDEKMKNRIDKFANDCFP
;
A
#
# COMPACT_ATOMS: atom_id res chain seq x y z
N MET A 1 -7.37 68.36 43.79
CA MET A 1 -7.67 69.17 42.58
C MET A 1 -7.02 68.51 41.38
N LYS A 2 -7.83 68.09 40.40
CA LYS A 2 -7.40 67.48 39.15
C LYS A 2 -6.55 68.47 38.34
N LYS A 3 -5.38 68.05 37.85
CA LYS A 3 -4.69 68.71 36.75
C LYS A 3 -4.29 67.64 35.73
N TYR A 4 -5.03 67.64 34.63
CA TYR A 4 -4.73 66.88 33.42
C TYR A 4 -3.54 67.55 32.73
N PHE A 5 -2.50 66.77 32.43
CA PHE A 5 -1.41 67.22 31.56
C PHE A 5 -1.52 66.45 30.25
N VAL A 6 -1.75 67.22 29.19
CA VAL A 6 -1.95 66.78 27.81
C VAL A 6 -0.61 66.27 27.27
N LEU A 7 -0.56 65.00 26.84
CA LEU A 7 0.58 64.45 26.13
C LEU A 7 0.34 64.60 24.62
N ILE A 8 1.19 65.40 23.98
CA ILE A 8 1.20 65.65 22.53
C ILE A 8 1.83 64.44 21.83
N LEU A 9 1.07 63.79 20.96
CA LEU A 9 1.51 62.66 20.13
C LEU A 9 2.24 63.22 18.90
N ILE A 10 3.55 62.99 18.79
CA ILE A 10 4.36 63.33 17.61
C ILE A 10 4.19 62.23 16.56
N ILE A 11 3.56 62.56 15.44
CA ILE A 11 3.46 61.69 14.26
C ILE A 11 4.76 61.84 13.47
N VAL A 12 5.62 60.83 13.51
CA VAL A 12 6.82 60.76 12.67
C VAL A 12 6.42 60.13 11.33
N LEU A 13 6.23 60.98 10.31
CA LEU A 13 6.16 60.57 8.91
C LEU A 13 7.57 60.19 8.45
N SER A 14 7.85 58.89 8.33
CA SER A 14 9.04 58.39 7.64
C SER A 14 8.61 57.86 6.27
N CYS A 15 8.78 58.71 5.25
CA CYS A 15 8.74 58.30 3.86
C CYS A 15 10.00 57.50 3.55
N ASN A 16 9.88 56.18 3.44
CA ASN A 16 10.93 55.33 2.91
C ASN A 16 10.69 55.16 1.41
N GLN A 17 11.47 55.87 0.58
CA GLN A 17 11.52 55.62 -0.85
C GLN A 17 12.10 54.21 -1.07
N LYS A 18 11.23 53.27 -1.46
CA LYS A 18 11.68 51.98 -1.98
C LYS A 18 12.16 52.20 -3.41
N GLU A 19 13.48 52.12 -3.60
CA GLU A 19 14.08 51.92 -4.91
C GLU A 19 13.50 50.66 -5.55
N HIS A 20 12.93 50.83 -6.73
CA HIS A 20 12.42 49.74 -7.55
C HIS A 20 13.64 49.10 -8.25
N VAL A 21 14.29 48.15 -7.58
CA VAL A 21 15.25 47.26 -8.22
C VAL A 21 14.46 46.32 -9.10
N GLU A 22 14.54 46.54 -10.41
CA GLU A 22 13.98 45.67 -11.43
C GLU A 22 14.81 44.37 -11.46
N GLU A 23 14.46 43.45 -10.55
CA GLU A 23 15.03 42.12 -10.48
C GLU A 23 14.56 41.34 -11.71
N LYS A 24 15.40 41.30 -12.75
CA LYS A 24 15.26 40.36 -13.86
C LYS A 24 15.21 38.95 -13.27
N ARG A 25 14.00 38.43 -13.07
CA ARG A 25 13.76 37.01 -12.83
C ARG A 25 14.31 36.25 -14.02
N ILE A 26 15.54 35.79 -13.89
CA ILE A 26 16.06 34.67 -14.65
C ILE A 26 15.12 33.52 -14.29
N VAL A 27 14.16 33.25 -15.17
CA VAL A 27 13.38 32.02 -15.14
C VAL A 27 14.41 30.91 -15.30
N LYS A 28 14.87 30.35 -14.18
CA LYS A 28 15.53 29.05 -14.18
C LYS A 28 14.54 28.14 -14.89
N LYS A 29 14.95 27.67 -16.07
CA LYS A 29 14.34 26.52 -16.73
C LYS A 29 14.45 25.40 -15.71
N GLU A 30 13.41 25.24 -14.89
CA GLU A 30 13.24 24.03 -14.12
C GLU A 30 13.24 22.92 -15.16
N ASN A 31 14.25 22.06 -15.08
CA ASN A 31 14.22 20.79 -15.77
C ASN A 31 12.92 20.14 -15.29
N ILE A 32 11.90 20.15 -16.15
CA ILE A 32 10.67 19.39 -15.96
C ILE A 32 11.15 17.94 -15.89
N ALA A 33 11.40 17.48 -14.67
CA ALA A 33 11.66 16.08 -14.41
C ALA A 33 10.49 15.35 -15.05
N LYS A 34 10.79 14.53 -16.06
CA LYS A 34 9.81 13.70 -16.74
C LYS A 34 9.05 12.98 -15.62
N ILE A 35 7.78 13.34 -15.41
CA ILE A 35 6.95 12.70 -14.39
C ILE A 35 6.85 11.26 -14.85
N THR A 36 7.70 10.39 -14.30
CA THR A 36 7.68 8.97 -14.60
C THR A 36 6.43 8.42 -13.95
N ASP A 37 5.55 7.86 -14.78
CA ASP A 37 4.44 7.09 -14.29
C ASP A 37 5.00 5.91 -13.49
N TRP A 38 4.90 5.98 -12.16
CA TRP A 38 5.45 4.94 -11.28
C TRP A 38 4.66 3.63 -11.40
N GLN A 39 3.52 3.64 -12.10
CA GLN A 39 2.73 2.46 -12.44
C GLN A 39 3.10 1.89 -13.81
N GLU A 40 4.15 2.39 -14.44
CA GLU A 40 4.71 1.79 -15.66
C GLU A 40 4.97 0.29 -15.42
N GLY A 41 4.38 -0.56 -16.26
CA GLY A 41 4.41 -2.03 -16.10
C GLY A 41 3.23 -2.65 -15.35
N PHE A 42 2.30 -1.85 -14.80
CA PHE A 42 1.09 -2.39 -14.19
C PHE A 42 0.03 -2.82 -15.21
N ASN A 43 0.24 -2.46 -16.49
CA ASN A 43 -0.68 -2.70 -17.62
C ASN A 43 -2.07 -2.09 -17.38
N LEU A 44 -2.10 -0.84 -16.88
CA LEU A 44 -3.32 -0.07 -16.68
C LEU A 44 -3.49 0.96 -17.78
N SER A 45 -4.72 1.16 -18.24
CA SER A 45 -5.09 2.32 -19.07
C SER A 45 -5.47 3.55 -18.23
N HIS A 46 -5.66 3.35 -16.92
CA HIS A 46 -6.27 4.32 -15.99
C HIS A 46 -7.69 4.76 -16.37
N ASN A 47 -8.35 3.98 -17.24
CA ASN A 47 -9.78 4.10 -17.50
C ASN A 47 -10.52 2.98 -16.76
N PRO A 48 -11.29 3.29 -15.70
CA PRO A 48 -11.96 2.28 -14.87
C PRO A 48 -12.92 1.36 -15.61
N LYS A 49 -13.40 1.77 -16.79
CA LYS A 49 -14.33 0.99 -17.63
C LYS A 49 -13.61 -0.02 -18.52
N ASN A 50 -12.33 0.24 -18.83
CA ASN A 50 -11.53 -0.60 -19.71
C ASN A 50 -10.66 -1.57 -18.91
N ASP A 51 -10.15 -1.14 -17.75
CA ASP A 51 -9.31 -1.97 -16.91
C ASP A 51 -10.17 -2.99 -16.13
N SER A 52 -9.59 -4.17 -15.87
CA SER A 52 -10.23 -5.25 -15.12
C SER A 52 -9.32 -5.78 -14.03
N ILE A 53 -9.88 -5.96 -12.84
CA ILE A 53 -9.21 -6.60 -11.71
C ILE A 53 -10.06 -7.81 -11.30
N TRP A 54 -9.46 -8.99 -11.40
CA TRP A 54 -10.10 -10.27 -11.06
C TRP A 54 -11.45 -10.49 -11.78
N GLY A 55 -11.48 -10.19 -13.08
CA GLY A 55 -12.65 -10.40 -13.93
C GLY A 55 -13.78 -9.38 -13.75
N LYS A 56 -13.58 -8.31 -12.97
CA LYS A 56 -14.53 -7.21 -12.81
C LYS A 56 -13.92 -5.89 -13.33
N PRO A 57 -14.71 -5.03 -14.00
CA PRO A 57 -14.25 -3.71 -14.39
C PRO A 57 -13.83 -2.93 -13.15
N VAL A 58 -12.78 -2.12 -13.24
CA VAL A 58 -12.30 -1.36 -12.08
C VAL A 58 -13.38 -0.43 -11.50
N GLU A 59 -14.24 0.12 -12.37
CA GLU A 59 -15.40 0.93 -11.98
C GLU A 59 -16.31 0.23 -10.94
N PHE A 60 -16.43 -1.10 -10.98
CA PHE A 60 -17.19 -1.86 -9.97
C PHE A 60 -16.66 -1.62 -8.55
N TYR A 61 -15.33 -1.60 -8.39
CA TYR A 61 -14.70 -1.38 -7.09
C TYR A 61 -14.73 0.10 -6.69
N LEU A 62 -14.44 1.00 -7.63
CA LEU A 62 -14.37 2.44 -7.35
C LEU A 62 -15.75 3.04 -6.99
N ASN A 63 -16.83 2.51 -7.57
CA ASN A 63 -18.19 2.94 -7.25
C ASN A 63 -18.75 2.29 -5.98
N ASN A 64 -18.02 1.37 -5.35
CA ASN A 64 -18.42 0.79 -4.08
C ASN A 64 -18.28 1.84 -2.97
N LYS A 65 -19.38 2.19 -2.30
CA LYS A 65 -19.39 3.21 -1.22
C LYS A 65 -18.45 2.91 -0.04
N ASN A 66 -18.03 1.65 0.13
CA ASN A 66 -17.11 1.22 1.18
C ASN A 66 -15.66 1.12 0.68
N CYS A 67 -15.37 1.55 -0.56
CA CYS A 67 -14.01 1.59 -1.11
C CYS A 67 -13.20 2.68 -0.42
N ASP A 68 -12.01 2.34 0.08
CA ASP A 68 -11.15 3.32 0.72
C ASP A 68 -10.64 4.35 -0.28
N SER A 69 -10.66 5.62 0.10
CA SER A 69 -10.24 6.72 -0.78
C SER A 69 -8.78 6.61 -1.23
N THR A 70 -7.89 6.04 -0.41
CA THR A 70 -6.47 5.83 -0.76
C THR A 70 -6.33 4.72 -1.79
N ALA A 71 -7.17 3.68 -1.75
CA ALA A 71 -7.21 2.65 -2.78
C ALA A 71 -7.63 3.22 -4.14
N ILE A 72 -8.58 4.17 -4.15
CA ILE A 72 -8.97 4.91 -5.36
C ILE A 72 -7.79 5.75 -5.87
N LYS A 73 -7.11 6.48 -4.99
CA LYS A 73 -5.93 7.27 -5.37
C LYS A 73 -4.79 6.39 -5.91
N PHE A 74 -4.58 5.21 -5.34
CA PHE A 74 -3.59 4.23 -5.81
C PHE A 74 -3.86 3.83 -7.26
N TYR A 75 -5.11 3.47 -7.60
CA TYR A 75 -5.45 3.07 -8.97
C TYR A 75 -5.20 4.17 -10.01
N PHE A 76 -5.47 5.44 -9.66
CA PHE A 76 -5.22 6.58 -10.55
C PHE A 76 -3.77 7.10 -10.51
N GLY A 77 -2.84 6.38 -9.86
CA GLY A 77 -1.44 6.80 -9.76
C GLY A 77 -1.19 8.01 -8.86
N LYS A 78 -2.22 8.49 -8.15
CA LYS A 78 -2.17 9.67 -7.26
C LYS A 78 -1.61 9.36 -5.88
N TYR A 79 -1.49 8.07 -5.54
CA TYR A 79 -0.90 7.60 -4.29
C TYR A 79 0.09 6.47 -4.60
N ARG A 80 1.39 6.77 -4.48
CA ARG A 80 2.46 5.77 -4.54
C ARG A 80 2.78 5.34 -3.11
N PRO A 81 2.65 4.05 -2.74
CA PRO A 81 3.03 3.60 -1.41
C PRO A 81 4.49 3.91 -1.11
N THR A 82 4.74 4.37 0.12
CA THR A 82 6.06 4.55 0.73
C THR A 82 6.05 3.99 2.15
N ASP A 83 7.14 4.16 2.88
CA ASP A 83 7.33 3.75 4.27
C ASP A 83 6.56 4.65 5.27
N GLU A 84 5.24 4.72 5.11
CA GLU A 84 4.38 5.59 5.92
C GLU A 84 3.12 4.88 6.47
N PRO A 85 2.50 5.42 7.54
CA PRO A 85 1.29 4.82 8.12
C PRO A 85 0.10 4.69 7.16
N GLU A 86 -0.01 5.57 6.14
CA GLU A 86 -1.08 5.48 5.15
C GLU A 86 -0.95 4.21 4.29
N THR A 87 0.28 3.81 3.93
CA THR A 87 0.56 2.54 3.25
C THR A 87 0.12 1.38 4.12
N GLN A 88 0.54 1.37 5.39
CA GLN A 88 0.17 0.30 6.33
C GLN A 88 -1.35 0.17 6.46
N ARG A 89 -2.07 1.30 6.56
CA ARG A 89 -3.53 1.34 6.61
C ARG A 89 -4.16 0.76 5.36
N LEU A 90 -3.66 1.13 4.18
CA LEU A 90 -4.13 0.62 2.89
C LEU A 90 -3.92 -0.90 2.76
N LEU A 91 -2.72 -1.39 3.08
CA LEU A 91 -2.40 -2.81 2.99
C LEU A 91 -3.19 -3.66 3.99
N ASN A 92 -3.48 -3.12 5.19
CA ASN A 92 -4.33 -3.78 6.19
C ASN A 92 -5.80 -3.96 5.77
N LEU A 93 -6.24 -3.39 4.63
CA LEU A 93 -7.56 -3.66 4.06
C LEU A 93 -7.64 -5.01 3.35
N THR A 94 -6.50 -5.63 2.99
CA THR A 94 -6.47 -6.91 2.27
C THR A 94 -7.24 -8.05 2.95
N PRO A 95 -7.14 -8.29 4.27
CA PRO A 95 -7.94 -9.31 4.93
C PRO A 95 -9.40 -8.89 5.20
N THR A 96 -9.98 -7.91 4.48
CA THR A 96 -11.38 -7.49 4.69
C THR A 96 -12.38 -8.64 4.45
N ASN A 97 -13.47 -8.67 5.22
CA ASN A 97 -14.62 -9.57 5.00
C ASN A 97 -15.52 -9.11 3.84
N ASN A 98 -15.25 -7.94 3.25
CA ASN A 98 -16.02 -7.45 2.11
C ASN A 98 -15.55 -8.15 0.82
N ASP A 99 -16.20 -9.25 0.47
CA ASP A 99 -15.91 -10.06 -0.73
C ASP A 99 -15.92 -9.23 -2.02
N SER A 100 -16.69 -8.14 -2.07
CA SER A 100 -16.76 -7.28 -3.27
C SER A 100 -15.53 -6.37 -3.42
N LEU A 101 -14.79 -6.07 -2.36
CA LEU A 101 -13.62 -5.19 -2.40
C LEU A 101 -12.30 -5.93 -2.16
N ARG A 102 -12.34 -7.10 -1.53
CA ARG A 102 -11.15 -7.89 -1.23
C ARG A 102 -10.27 -8.17 -2.47
N PRO A 103 -10.80 -8.54 -3.66
CA PRO A 103 -9.96 -8.74 -4.84
C PRO A 103 -9.21 -7.48 -5.26
N PHE A 104 -9.82 -6.30 -5.09
CA PHE A 104 -9.19 -5.02 -5.39
C PHE A 104 -8.06 -4.71 -4.41
N TYR A 105 -8.29 -4.88 -3.10
CA TYR A 105 -7.24 -4.69 -2.10
C TYR A 105 -6.10 -5.70 -2.24
N ARG A 106 -6.39 -6.97 -2.57
CA ARG A 106 -5.35 -7.96 -2.90
C ARG A 106 -4.51 -7.51 -4.09
N TRP A 107 -5.16 -6.98 -5.13
CA TRP A 107 -4.44 -6.46 -6.30
C TRP A 107 -3.51 -5.29 -5.90
N ILE A 108 -3.96 -4.37 -5.05
CA ILE A 108 -3.12 -3.28 -4.52
C ILE A 108 -1.92 -3.83 -3.76
N LEU A 109 -2.12 -4.77 -2.84
CA LEU A 109 -1.01 -5.40 -2.12
C LEU A 109 -0.03 -6.07 -3.07
N ASN A 110 -0.52 -6.83 -4.06
CA ASN A 110 0.36 -7.45 -5.05
C ASN A 110 1.17 -6.42 -5.82
N LYS A 111 0.55 -5.32 -6.25
CA LYS A 111 1.25 -4.25 -6.96
C LYS A 111 2.27 -3.54 -6.05
N THR A 112 1.97 -3.43 -4.77
CA THR A 112 2.91 -2.89 -3.77
C THR A 112 4.11 -3.80 -3.57
N ILE A 113 3.91 -5.12 -3.49
CA ILE A 113 4.99 -6.11 -3.43
C ILE A 113 5.91 -6.00 -4.65
N LEU A 114 5.38 -5.76 -5.85
CA LEU A 114 6.20 -5.65 -7.07
C LEU A 114 7.10 -4.41 -7.12
N ILE A 115 6.75 -3.34 -6.41
CA ILE A 115 7.50 -2.08 -6.41
C ILE A 115 8.25 -1.82 -5.11
N GLN A 116 8.19 -2.76 -4.16
CA GLN A 116 8.79 -2.58 -2.86
C GLN A 116 10.31 -2.49 -2.98
N ASP A 117 10.88 -1.54 -2.27
CA ASP A 117 12.29 -1.53 -1.91
C ASP A 117 12.44 -2.05 -0.46
N GLY A 118 13.62 -1.89 0.14
CA GLY A 118 13.85 -2.33 1.51
C GLY A 118 12.87 -1.74 2.52
N ALA A 119 12.67 -0.41 2.50
CA ALA A 119 11.84 0.28 3.48
C ALA A 119 10.35 -0.01 3.27
N LEU A 120 9.87 0.00 2.01
CA LEU A 120 8.47 -0.36 1.71
C LEU A 120 8.20 -1.85 1.99
N GLY A 121 9.21 -2.70 1.84
CA GLY A 121 9.14 -4.13 2.13
C GLY A 121 8.74 -4.44 3.58
N GLU A 122 9.00 -3.53 4.54
CA GLU A 122 8.63 -3.72 5.95
C GLU A 122 7.11 -3.77 6.20
N TYR A 123 6.29 -3.32 5.25
CA TYR A 123 4.84 -3.22 5.40
C TYR A 123 4.05 -4.33 4.70
N THR A 124 4.67 -5.01 3.73
CA THR A 124 3.97 -5.93 2.82
C THR A 124 3.83 -7.34 3.38
N GLY A 125 4.83 -7.83 4.12
CA GLY A 125 4.90 -9.21 4.61
C GLY A 125 3.75 -9.56 5.55
N VAL A 126 3.54 -8.78 6.62
CA VAL A 126 2.42 -9.02 7.56
C VAL A 126 1.08 -9.00 6.83
N SER A 127 0.90 -8.06 5.90
CA SER A 127 -0.35 -7.91 5.13
C SER A 127 -0.58 -9.12 4.21
N ALA A 128 0.46 -9.59 3.53
CA ALA A 128 0.45 -10.78 2.68
C ALA A 128 0.14 -12.05 3.47
N ARG A 129 0.80 -12.25 4.63
CA ARG A 129 0.55 -13.37 5.53
C ARG A 129 -0.90 -13.38 6.02
N ARG A 130 -1.41 -12.24 6.51
CA ARG A 130 -2.80 -12.11 6.97
C ARG A 130 -3.81 -12.48 5.89
N TYR A 131 -3.56 -12.09 4.65
CA TYR A 131 -4.41 -12.45 3.52
C TYR A 131 -4.40 -13.98 3.27
N ALA A 132 -3.20 -14.58 3.22
CA ALA A 132 -3.04 -16.02 3.00
C ALA A 132 -3.68 -16.85 4.13
N GLU A 133 -3.44 -16.47 5.39
CA GLU A 133 -4.01 -17.09 6.59
C GLU A 133 -5.54 -17.07 6.58
N LYS A 134 -6.13 -15.94 6.19
CA LYS A 134 -7.58 -15.75 6.25
C LYS A 134 -8.32 -16.35 5.07
N TYR A 135 -7.73 -16.32 3.87
CA TYR A 135 -8.35 -16.79 2.63
C TYR A 135 -7.49 -17.81 1.87
N PRO A 136 -7.16 -18.98 2.44
CA PRO A 136 -6.22 -19.93 1.83
C PRO A 136 -6.59 -20.36 0.40
N LYS A 137 -7.87 -20.67 0.15
CA LYS A 137 -8.33 -21.09 -1.18
C LYS A 137 -8.18 -19.97 -2.22
N GLU A 138 -8.69 -18.78 -1.90
CA GLU A 138 -8.60 -17.62 -2.78
C GLU A 138 -7.14 -17.19 -3.01
N PHE A 139 -6.30 -17.33 -1.99
CA PHE A 139 -4.85 -17.12 -2.10
C PHE A 139 -4.23 -18.06 -3.13
N PHE A 140 -4.43 -19.37 -2.99
CA PHE A 140 -3.83 -20.32 -3.92
C PHE A 140 -4.42 -20.24 -5.33
N GLU A 141 -5.71 -19.97 -5.48
CA GLU A 141 -6.33 -19.67 -6.77
C GLU A 141 -5.70 -18.44 -7.44
N TYR A 142 -5.42 -17.40 -6.66
CA TYR A 142 -4.77 -16.19 -7.15
C TYR A 142 -3.31 -16.42 -7.56
N MET A 143 -2.59 -17.28 -6.83
CA MET A 143 -1.23 -17.70 -7.18
C MET A 143 -1.23 -18.51 -8.47
N ASP A 144 -2.12 -19.51 -8.58
CA ASP A 144 -2.22 -20.41 -9.75
C ASP A 144 -2.61 -19.71 -11.05
N PHE A 145 -3.17 -18.50 -10.95
CA PHE A 145 -3.44 -17.66 -12.11
C PHE A 145 -2.16 -17.23 -12.82
N ASP A 146 -1.07 -17.04 -12.08
CA ASP A 146 0.26 -16.81 -12.66
C ASP A 146 0.93 -18.15 -12.98
N LYS A 147 1.27 -18.37 -14.24
CA LYS A 147 1.91 -19.60 -14.72
C LYS A 147 3.44 -19.56 -14.61
N SER A 148 4.06 -18.38 -14.45
CA SER A 148 5.50 -18.29 -14.24
C SER A 148 5.89 -18.71 -12.82
N GLY A 149 4.99 -18.48 -11.85
CA GLY A 149 5.25 -18.72 -10.43
C GLY A 149 5.97 -17.57 -9.75
N GLU A 150 6.33 -16.51 -10.49
CA GLU A 150 7.00 -15.31 -9.95
C GLU A 150 6.16 -14.67 -8.86
N LYS A 151 4.84 -14.57 -9.05
CA LYS A 151 3.95 -14.00 -8.04
C LYS A 151 4.00 -14.77 -6.73
N TYR A 152 4.07 -16.10 -6.79
CA TYR A 152 4.17 -16.92 -5.58
C TYR A 152 5.48 -16.63 -4.86
N LEU A 153 6.60 -16.59 -5.61
CA LEU A 153 7.92 -16.27 -5.07
C LEU A 153 7.98 -14.87 -4.45
N ASP A 154 7.41 -13.87 -5.11
CA ASP A 154 7.35 -12.49 -4.60
C ASP A 154 6.60 -12.41 -3.27
N TRP A 155 5.48 -13.13 -3.16
CA TRP A 155 4.70 -13.18 -1.92
C TRP A 155 5.42 -13.92 -0.80
N THR A 156 6.03 -15.08 -1.08
CA THR A 156 6.82 -15.81 -0.06
C THR A 156 8.02 -14.97 0.39
N ASN A 157 8.69 -14.27 -0.52
CA ASN A 157 9.81 -13.38 -0.17
C ASN A 157 9.37 -12.17 0.65
N ALA A 158 8.21 -11.57 0.33
CA ALA A 158 7.65 -10.48 1.14
C ALA A 158 7.33 -10.96 2.57
N ILE A 159 6.72 -12.15 2.71
CA ILE A 159 6.41 -12.75 4.01
C ILE A 159 7.69 -13.13 4.77
N LEU A 160 8.70 -13.69 4.10
CA LEU A 160 9.98 -13.98 4.72
C LEU A 160 10.67 -12.71 5.24
N TYR A 161 10.54 -11.60 4.52
CA TYR A 161 11.18 -10.34 4.89
C TYR A 161 10.53 -9.66 6.10
N SER A 162 9.19 -9.57 6.13
CA SER A 162 8.47 -8.77 7.12
C SER A 162 7.14 -9.39 7.58
N GLY A 163 6.96 -10.70 7.42
CA GLY A 163 5.72 -11.42 7.75
C GLY A 163 5.59 -11.91 9.20
N PHE A 164 6.44 -11.41 10.11
CA PHE A 164 6.45 -11.80 11.52
C PHE A 164 5.48 -10.94 12.33
N TYR A 165 4.69 -11.55 13.20
CA TYR A 165 3.87 -10.83 14.17
C TYR A 165 4.70 -10.38 15.38
N ASP A 166 4.36 -9.26 16.01
CA ASP A 166 5.14 -8.62 17.09
C ASP A 166 5.52 -9.55 18.28
N LYS A 167 4.74 -10.61 18.48
CA LYS A 167 4.93 -11.58 19.57
C LYS A 167 5.77 -12.81 19.19
N GLU A 168 6.15 -12.95 17.93
CA GLU A 168 6.85 -14.11 17.41
C GLU A 168 8.37 -13.93 17.54
N ASP A 169 9.06 -15.01 17.91
CA ASP A 169 10.52 -15.06 17.81
C ASP A 169 10.90 -15.51 16.40
N PHE A 170 11.45 -14.60 15.59
CA PHE A 170 11.89 -14.90 14.23
C PHE A 170 12.95 -16.02 14.15
N LYS A 171 13.59 -16.36 15.28
CA LYS A 171 14.54 -17.48 15.37
C LYS A 171 13.87 -18.83 15.52
N ASP A 172 12.59 -18.86 15.89
CA ASP A 172 11.78 -20.08 16.01
C ASP A 172 10.89 -20.26 14.78
N SER A 173 11.54 -20.45 13.61
CA SER A 173 10.83 -20.64 12.34
C SER A 173 9.86 -21.83 12.38
N LYS A 174 10.16 -22.88 13.15
CA LYS A 174 9.30 -24.06 13.31
C LYS A 174 7.97 -23.74 14.00
N GLN A 175 8.00 -22.93 15.07
CA GLN A 175 6.77 -22.50 15.73
C GLN A 175 5.92 -21.63 14.78
N ILE A 176 6.56 -20.70 14.07
CA ILE A 176 5.86 -19.83 13.10
C ILE A 176 5.25 -20.63 11.95
N GLN A 177 5.98 -21.60 11.39
CA GLN A 177 5.46 -22.53 10.39
C GLN A 177 4.22 -23.27 10.91
N THR A 178 4.31 -23.81 12.12
CA THR A 178 3.21 -24.57 12.75
C THR A 178 1.98 -23.70 12.92
N ASP A 179 2.14 -22.47 13.42
CA ASP A 179 1.04 -21.54 13.63
C ASP A 179 0.40 -21.08 12.31
N LEU A 180 1.21 -20.86 11.26
CA LEU A 180 0.72 -20.54 9.92
C LEU A 180 -0.09 -21.71 9.34
N ILE A 181 0.45 -22.94 9.40
CA ILE A 181 -0.22 -24.17 8.94
C ILE A 181 -1.56 -24.34 9.65
N GLN A 182 -1.55 -24.23 10.98
CA GLN A 182 -2.75 -24.37 11.79
C GLN A 182 -3.81 -23.32 11.43
N THR A 183 -3.40 -22.05 11.33
CA THR A 183 -4.30 -20.94 11.04
C THR A 183 -4.92 -21.07 9.64
N MET A 184 -4.11 -21.33 8.62
CA MET A 184 -4.61 -21.56 7.27
C MET A 184 -5.53 -22.78 7.23
N SER A 185 -5.16 -23.90 7.85
CA SER A 185 -5.97 -25.12 7.86
C SER A 185 -7.34 -24.90 8.51
N LEU A 186 -7.41 -24.14 9.61
CA LEU A 186 -8.67 -23.78 10.27
C LEU A 186 -9.58 -22.93 9.37
N ASN A 187 -9.02 -21.99 8.62
CA ASN A 187 -9.77 -21.13 7.69
C ASN A 187 -10.10 -21.83 6.35
N CYS A 188 -9.41 -22.93 6.04
CA CYS A 188 -9.58 -23.72 4.83
C CYS A 188 -10.72 -24.76 5.00
N LYS A 189 -11.97 -24.30 4.96
CA LYS A 189 -13.14 -25.20 5.09
C LYS A 189 -13.17 -26.27 4.00
N ASN A 190 -13.32 -27.54 4.37
CA ASN A 190 -13.39 -28.69 3.45
C ASN A 190 -12.18 -28.77 2.50
N CYS A 191 -10.97 -28.55 3.02
CA CYS A 191 -9.76 -28.65 2.21
C CYS A 191 -9.32 -30.10 2.04
N ASP A 192 -9.11 -30.48 0.78
CA ASP A 192 -8.61 -31.79 0.41
C ASP A 192 -7.13 -31.93 0.76
N GLU A 193 -6.62 -33.15 0.62
CA GLU A 193 -5.22 -33.45 0.95
C GLU A 193 -4.24 -32.64 0.09
N LYS A 194 -4.61 -32.37 -1.17
CA LYS A 194 -3.82 -31.52 -2.06
C LYS A 194 -3.67 -30.11 -1.50
N MET A 195 -4.75 -29.50 -1.01
CA MET A 195 -4.72 -28.16 -0.44
C MET A 195 -3.95 -28.12 0.88
N LYS A 196 -4.06 -29.14 1.73
CA LYS A 196 -3.24 -29.24 2.96
C LYS A 196 -1.75 -29.28 2.64
N ASN A 197 -1.34 -30.13 1.70
CA ASN A 197 0.06 -30.20 1.26
C ASN A 197 0.58 -28.86 0.71
N ARG A 198 -0.30 -28.07 0.06
CA ARG A 198 0.05 -26.72 -0.39
C ARG A 198 0.23 -25.74 0.76
N ILE A 199 -0.61 -25.80 1.80
CA ILE A 199 -0.47 -25.01 3.02
C ILE A 199 0.86 -25.33 3.71
N ASP A 200 1.16 -26.61 3.88
CA ASP A 200 2.41 -27.07 4.50
C ASP A 200 3.62 -26.58 3.71
N LYS A 201 3.61 -26.76 2.39
CA LYS A 201 4.68 -26.26 1.52
C LYS A 201 4.83 -24.74 1.63
N PHE A 202 3.72 -24.00 1.59
CA PHE A 202 3.75 -22.55 1.68
C PHE A 202 4.34 -22.05 3.00
N ALA A 203 4.03 -22.68 4.12
CA ALA A 203 4.62 -22.32 5.41
C ALA A 203 6.13 -22.57 5.44
N ASN A 204 6.60 -23.70 4.90
CA ASN A 204 8.02 -24.01 4.76
C ASN A 204 8.74 -23.02 3.84
N ASP A 205 8.11 -22.63 2.73
CA ASP A 205 8.70 -21.66 1.79
C ASP A 205 8.80 -20.24 2.39
N CYS A 206 7.83 -19.84 3.24
CA CYS A 206 7.81 -18.52 3.88
C CYS A 206 8.80 -18.40 5.04
N PHE A 207 9.10 -19.51 5.72
CA PHE A 207 9.89 -19.51 6.95
C PHE A 207 10.84 -20.72 6.97
N PRO A 208 11.85 -20.79 6.08
CA PRO A 208 12.73 -21.97 5.96
C PRO A 208 13.61 -22.25 7.19
#